data_AF-A0A1B1PKC3-F1
#
_entry.id   AF-A0A1B1PKC3-F1
#
_cell.length_a   1.000
_cell.length_b   1.000
_cell.length_c   1.000
_cell.angle_alpha   90.00
_cell.angle_beta   90.00
_cell.angle_gamma   90.00
#
_symmetry.space_group_name_H-M   'P 1'
#
loop_
_entity.id
_entity.type
_entity.pdbx_description
1 polymer ?
#
loop_
_entity_poly.entity_id
_entity_poly.type
_entity_poly.pdbx_seq_one_letter_code
_entity_poly.pdbx_strand_id
1 'polypeptide(L)'
;MCKLACLLSAGLLLQACAETARTGPGVPPGTIPENSAIFVAYDLKTLPLSDPVRLDTTFDLAALAGPEGRRICGPSEAEFAELSVILKAVQDEEWRTSPWSAEQRAQVVELQRRWDALGGRSRSLSKPCADLVARISWRR
;
A
#
# COMPACT_ATOMS: atom_id res chain seq x y z
N MET A 1 -28.29 40.95 27.82
CA MET A 1 -27.08 40.84 28.65
C MET A 1 -27.46 40.17 29.96
N CYS A 2 -27.01 38.95 30.23
CA CYS A 2 -27.00 38.36 31.58
C CYS A 2 -25.75 37.50 31.73
N LYS A 3 -25.07 37.72 32.87
CA LYS A 3 -23.78 37.16 33.28
C LYS A 3 -23.94 35.79 33.95
N LEU A 4 -22.79 35.13 34.02
CA LEU A 4 -22.26 34.30 35.12
C LEU A 4 -22.51 32.79 35.13
N ALA A 5 -21.39 32.12 35.36
CA ALA A 5 -21.08 30.71 35.27
C ALA A 5 -21.46 29.93 36.54
N CYS A 6 -21.53 28.60 36.42
CA CYS A 6 -21.28 27.71 37.55
C CYS A 6 -20.69 26.39 37.05
N LEU A 7 -19.50 26.08 37.55
CA LEU A 7 -18.82 24.78 37.50
C LEU A 7 -19.62 23.70 38.23
N LEU A 8 -19.49 22.43 37.84
CA LEU A 8 -19.23 21.27 38.74
C LEU A 8 -19.24 19.94 37.96
N SER A 9 -18.10 19.27 37.98
CA SER A 9 -17.91 17.87 37.56
C SER A 9 -18.15 16.94 38.75
N ALA A 10 -18.89 15.84 38.58
CA ALA A 10 -18.62 14.52 39.20
C ALA A 10 -19.80 13.54 39.02
N GLY A 11 -19.50 12.35 38.49
CA GLY A 11 -19.82 11.08 39.16
C GLY A 11 -21.18 10.41 38.93
N LEU A 12 -21.11 9.23 38.30
CA LEU A 12 -22.03 8.07 38.38
C LEU A 12 -23.51 8.25 37.99
N LEU A 13 -23.98 7.40 37.06
CA LEU A 13 -25.19 6.58 37.23
C LEU A 13 -25.30 5.50 36.13
N LEU A 14 -25.48 4.25 36.59
CA LEU A 14 -25.83 3.07 35.80
C LEU A 14 -27.26 3.20 35.22
N GLN A 15 -27.46 2.71 34.00
CA GLN A 15 -28.69 2.03 33.54
C GLN A 15 -28.39 1.38 32.17
N ALA A 16 -28.05 0.09 32.08
CA ALA A 16 -28.95 -1.07 32.13
C ALA A 16 -29.98 -1.09 31.00
N CYS A 17 -29.61 -1.70 29.87
CA CYS A 17 -30.50 -2.53 29.05
C CYS A 17 -29.69 -3.69 28.49
N ALA A 18 -29.65 -4.79 29.26
CA ALA A 18 -29.35 -6.11 28.76
C ALA A 18 -30.66 -6.90 28.84
N GLU A 19 -31.26 -7.18 27.69
CA GLU A 19 -32.24 -8.25 27.58
C GLU A 19 -31.96 -9.07 26.32
N THR A 20 -32.23 -10.35 26.47
CA THR A 20 -31.42 -11.44 25.94
C THR A 20 -32.29 -12.23 24.98
N ALA A 21 -31.84 -12.43 23.75
CA ALA A 21 -32.38 -13.47 22.88
C ALA A 21 -31.25 -14.46 22.55
N ARG A 22 -31.21 -15.57 23.29
CA ARG A 22 -30.46 -16.79 22.93
C ARG A 22 -31.33 -17.63 22.00
N THR A 23 -30.81 -18.00 20.82
CA THR A 23 -30.81 -19.38 20.28
C THR A 23 -30.10 -19.44 18.91
N GLY A 24 -29.08 -20.31 18.80
CA GLY A 24 -28.56 -20.84 17.53
C GLY A 24 -27.21 -20.28 17.05
N PRO A 25 -26.22 -21.11 16.66
CA PRO A 25 -24.87 -20.69 16.34
C PRO A 25 -24.81 -20.07 14.93
N GLY A 26 -25.25 -18.83 14.80
CA GLY A 26 -24.98 -18.01 13.64
C GLY A 26 -23.60 -17.38 13.81
N VAL A 27 -22.57 -18.04 13.26
CA VAL A 27 -21.29 -17.39 13.00
C VAL A 27 -21.59 -16.04 12.33
N PRO A 28 -21.22 -14.88 12.91
CA PRO A 28 -21.35 -13.63 12.17
C PRO A 28 -20.52 -13.77 10.89
N PRO A 29 -21.06 -13.47 9.71
CA PRO A 29 -20.27 -13.48 8.48
C PRO A 29 -19.03 -12.63 8.71
N GLY A 30 -17.88 -13.27 8.49
CA GLY A 30 -16.62 -12.96 9.13
C GLY A 30 -16.27 -11.49 9.13
N THR A 31 -15.87 -11.00 10.31
CA THR A 31 -14.75 -10.07 10.38
C THR A 31 -13.57 -10.75 9.69
N ILE A 32 -13.41 -10.47 8.40
CA ILE A 32 -12.13 -10.61 7.74
C ILE A 32 -11.20 -9.73 8.60
N PRO A 33 -10.16 -10.29 9.24
CA PRO A 33 -9.20 -9.45 9.95
C PRO A 33 -8.71 -8.38 8.97
N GLU A 34 -8.63 -7.15 9.44
CA GLU A 34 -8.24 -5.91 8.75
C GLU A 34 -6.76 -5.92 8.24
N ASN A 35 -6.25 -7.10 7.87
CA ASN A 35 -4.96 -7.35 7.28
C ASN A 35 -5.02 -7.58 5.76
N SER A 36 -6.19 -7.46 5.13
CA SER A 36 -6.35 -7.60 3.67
C SER A 36 -5.96 -6.35 2.89
N ALA A 37 -5.60 -5.24 3.55
CA ALA A 37 -5.21 -3.99 2.90
C ALA A 37 -3.78 -3.99 2.31
N ILE A 38 -3.06 -5.12 2.34
CA ILE A 38 -1.61 -5.12 2.04
C ILE A 38 -1.32 -5.30 0.54
N PHE A 39 -2.31 -5.62 -0.30
CA PHE A 39 -2.06 -6.08 -1.68
C PHE A 39 -2.82 -5.36 -2.80
N VAL A 40 -3.08 -4.05 -2.71
CA VAL A 40 -3.56 -3.27 -3.88
C VAL A 40 -3.17 -1.79 -3.77
N ALA A 41 -1.87 -1.45 -3.73
CA ALA A 41 -1.49 -0.04 -3.91
C ALA A 41 -1.50 0.37 -5.41
N TYR A 42 -1.27 -0.59 -6.31
CA TYR A 42 -1.13 -0.36 -7.74
C TYR A 42 -1.86 -1.43 -8.54
N ASP A 43 -2.66 -1.00 -9.51
CA ASP A 43 -3.26 -1.94 -10.46
C ASP A 43 -2.23 -2.30 -11.54
N LEU A 44 -1.48 -3.39 -11.31
CA LEU A 44 -0.47 -3.85 -12.26
C LEU A 44 -1.09 -4.47 -13.54
N LYS A 45 -2.39 -4.77 -13.55
CA LYS A 45 -3.05 -5.39 -14.72
C LYS A 45 -3.23 -4.40 -15.86
N THR A 46 -3.36 -3.12 -15.52
CA THR A 46 -3.53 -2.05 -16.49
C THR A 46 -2.20 -1.49 -17.00
N LEU A 47 -1.08 -1.90 -16.41
CA LEU A 47 0.26 -1.54 -16.86
C LEU A 47 0.73 -2.39 -18.05
N PRO A 48 1.63 -1.86 -18.89
CA PRO A 48 2.16 -2.59 -20.05
C PRO A 48 3.25 -3.60 -19.63
N LEU A 49 2.84 -4.61 -18.84
CA LEU A 49 3.68 -5.70 -18.37
C LEU A 49 3.16 -7.03 -18.92
N SER A 50 4.08 -7.91 -19.34
CA SER A 50 3.74 -9.31 -19.61
C SER A 50 3.31 -10.02 -18.32
N ASP A 51 2.52 -11.09 -18.45
CA ASP A 51 2.04 -11.87 -17.30
C ASP A 51 3.16 -12.37 -16.36
N PRO A 52 4.31 -12.93 -16.84
CA PRO A 52 5.38 -13.33 -15.93
C PRO A 52 5.99 -12.14 -15.18
N VAL A 53 6.26 -11.02 -15.85
CA VAL A 53 6.82 -9.83 -15.19
C VAL A 53 5.83 -9.20 -14.22
N ARG A 54 4.53 -9.24 -14.51
CA ARG A 54 3.48 -8.80 -13.59
C ARG A 54 3.45 -9.64 -12.32
N LEU A 55 3.60 -10.96 -12.45
CA LEU A 55 3.67 -11.89 -11.32
C LEU A 55 4.91 -11.62 -10.46
N ASP A 56 6.08 -11.50 -11.07
CA ASP A 56 7.33 -11.19 -10.37
C ASP A 56 7.26 -9.84 -9.65
N THR A 57 6.75 -8.82 -10.33
CA THR A 57 6.54 -7.49 -9.73
C THR A 57 5.56 -7.55 -8.56
N THR A 58 4.54 -8.39 -8.62
CA THR A 58 3.61 -8.61 -7.49
C THR A 58 4.34 -9.21 -6.29
N PHE A 59 5.25 -10.17 -6.49
CA PHE A 59 6.06 -10.73 -5.41
C PHE A 59 7.08 -9.75 -4.85
N ASP A 60 7.68 -8.91 -5.68
CA ASP A 60 8.60 -7.86 -5.23
C ASP A 60 7.88 -6.83 -4.34
N LEU A 61 6.70 -6.37 -4.78
CA LEU A 61 5.87 -5.45 -4.00
C LEU A 61 5.39 -6.09 -2.69
N ALA A 62 5.06 -7.39 -2.72
CA ALA A 62 4.72 -8.14 -1.51
C ALA A 62 5.85 -8.14 -0.49
N ALA A 63 7.09 -8.33 -0.95
CA ALA A 63 8.27 -8.36 -0.09
C ALA A 63 8.53 -6.99 0.55
N LEU A 64 8.35 -5.89 -0.21
CA LEU A 64 8.46 -4.52 0.29
C LEU A 64 7.34 -4.17 1.29
N ALA A 65 6.10 -4.59 0.99
CA ALA A 65 4.94 -4.32 1.83
C ALA A 65 4.89 -5.22 3.09
N GLY A 66 5.67 -6.30 3.12
CA GLY A 66 5.74 -7.25 4.23
C GLY A 66 6.44 -6.69 5.49
N PRO A 67 6.39 -7.42 6.63
CA PRO A 67 6.95 -6.95 7.89
C PRO A 67 8.44 -6.61 7.84
N GLU A 68 9.23 -7.41 7.12
CA GLU A 68 10.65 -7.14 6.93
C GLU A 68 10.88 -5.88 6.10
N GLY A 69 10.16 -5.75 4.96
CA GLY A 69 10.24 -4.58 4.10
C GLY A 69 9.90 -3.29 4.83
N ARG A 70 8.79 -3.24 5.58
CA ARG A 70 8.40 -2.08 6.40
C ARG A 70 9.33 -1.77 7.55
N ARG A 71 10.06 -2.76 8.06
CA ARG A 71 11.07 -2.56 9.11
C ARG A 71 12.37 -1.99 8.54
N ILE A 72 12.76 -2.43 7.34
CA ILE A 72 14.00 -2.02 6.66
C ILE A 72 13.83 -0.67 5.97
N CYS A 73 12.77 -0.52 5.19
CA CYS A 73 12.42 0.70 4.49
C CYS A 73 11.46 1.50 5.35
N GLY A 74 11.86 2.71 5.78
CA GLY A 74 10.94 3.63 6.46
C GLY A 74 9.75 3.98 5.55
N PRO A 75 8.63 4.53 6.08
CA PRO A 75 7.40 4.73 5.30
C PRO A 75 7.58 5.50 3.98
N SER A 76 8.38 6.56 3.98
CA SER A 76 8.65 7.34 2.76
C SER A 76 9.60 6.64 1.79
N GLU A 77 10.46 5.75 2.27
CA GLU A 77 11.35 4.95 1.42
C GLU A 77 10.61 3.79 0.76
N ALA A 78 9.65 3.19 1.48
CA ALA A 78 8.84 2.09 0.97
C ALA A 78 8.06 2.52 -0.28
N GLU A 79 7.35 3.66 -0.23
CA GLU A 79 6.59 4.13 -1.40
C GLU A 79 7.52 4.43 -2.59
N PHE A 80 8.68 5.06 -2.34
CA PHE A 80 9.67 5.32 -3.38
C PHE A 80 10.24 4.03 -3.99
N ALA A 81 10.52 3.03 -3.16
CA ALA A 81 11.02 1.72 -3.59
C ALA A 81 9.97 0.97 -4.44
N GLU A 82 8.71 0.95 -4.01
CA GLU A 82 7.61 0.32 -4.75
C GLU A 82 7.44 0.94 -6.14
N LEU A 83 7.38 2.27 -6.24
CA LEU A 83 7.28 2.97 -7.52
C LEU A 83 8.50 2.72 -8.41
N SER A 84 9.70 2.69 -7.82
CA SER A 84 10.94 2.39 -8.56
C SER A 84 10.91 0.98 -9.16
N VAL A 85 10.42 -0.02 -8.42
CA VAL A 85 10.28 -1.40 -8.89
C VAL A 85 9.29 -1.49 -10.04
N ILE A 86 8.13 -0.81 -9.94
CA ILE A 86 7.11 -0.82 -10.99
C ILE A 86 7.62 -0.14 -12.26
N LEU A 87 8.19 1.06 -12.15
CA LEU A 87 8.69 1.82 -13.30
C LEU A 87 9.85 1.10 -13.99
N LYS A 88 10.74 0.46 -13.21
CA LYS A 88 11.80 -0.38 -13.78
C LYS A 88 11.22 -1.57 -14.54
N ALA A 89 10.23 -2.27 -14.00
CA ALA A 89 9.60 -3.40 -14.68
C ALA A 89 8.94 -2.99 -16.01
N VAL A 90 8.28 -1.83 -16.04
CA VAL A 90 7.70 -1.26 -17.27
C VAL A 90 8.80 -0.92 -18.29
N GLN A 91 9.89 -0.30 -17.85
CA GLN A 91 11.02 0.05 -18.71
C GLN A 91 11.69 -1.19 -19.32
N ASP A 92 11.93 -2.23 -18.52
CA ASP A 92 12.60 -3.45 -18.96
C ASP A 92 11.77 -4.23 -20.00
N GLU A 93 10.43 -4.08 -19.98
CA GLU A 93 9.49 -4.74 -20.91
C GLU A 93 9.06 -3.86 -22.09
N GLU A 94 9.50 -2.60 -22.19
CA GLU A 94 9.00 -1.64 -23.19
C GLU A 94 9.10 -2.18 -24.63
N TRP A 95 10.21 -2.81 -24.98
CA TRP A 95 10.43 -3.40 -26.31
C TRP A 95 9.45 -4.53 -26.65
N ARG A 96 8.93 -5.23 -25.64
CA ARG A 96 8.04 -6.39 -25.81
C ARG A 96 6.57 -5.98 -25.79
N THR A 97 6.21 -5.01 -24.96
CA THR A 97 4.81 -4.63 -24.71
C THR A 97 4.37 -3.43 -25.53
N SER A 98 5.29 -2.74 -26.21
CA SER A 98 4.97 -1.68 -27.17
C SER A 98 4.28 -2.21 -28.43
N PRO A 99 3.33 -1.46 -29.03
CA PRO A 99 2.86 -0.14 -28.64
C PRO A 99 1.82 -0.17 -27.50
N TRP A 100 1.97 0.75 -26.55
CA TRP A 100 1.03 0.87 -25.42
C TRP A 100 -0.27 1.60 -25.82
N SER A 101 -1.36 1.33 -25.10
CA SER A 101 -2.60 2.11 -25.23
C SER A 101 -2.44 3.52 -24.65
N ALA A 102 -3.39 4.42 -24.94
CA ALA A 102 -3.41 5.76 -24.34
C ALA A 102 -3.58 5.70 -22.82
N GLU A 103 -4.38 4.75 -22.33
CA GLU A 103 -4.59 4.51 -20.91
C GLU A 103 -3.31 4.03 -20.21
N GLN A 104 -2.64 3.04 -20.78
CA GLN A 104 -1.35 2.54 -20.27
C GLN A 104 -0.31 3.65 -20.16
N ARG A 105 -0.20 4.50 -21.20
CA ARG A 105 0.69 5.66 -21.17
C ARG A 105 0.33 6.63 -20.04
N ALA A 106 -0.95 6.97 -19.89
CA ALA A 106 -1.40 7.89 -18.85
C ALA A 106 -1.08 7.37 -17.43
N GLN A 107 -1.23 6.06 -17.22
CA GLN A 107 -0.88 5.44 -15.94
C GLN A 107 0.62 5.44 -15.65
N VAL A 108 1.45 5.09 -16.63
CA VAL A 108 2.92 5.15 -16.48
C VAL A 108 3.37 6.58 -16.18
N VAL A 109 2.77 7.57 -16.84
CA VAL A 109 3.03 9.00 -16.57
C VAL A 109 2.63 9.40 -15.14
N GLU A 110 1.48 8.95 -14.64
CA GLU A 110 1.06 9.25 -13.26
C GLU A 110 1.98 8.58 -12.22
N LEU A 111 2.40 7.34 -12.45
CA LEU A 111 3.39 6.66 -11.61
C LEU A 111 4.73 7.41 -11.60
N GLN A 112 5.19 7.85 -12.77
CA GLN A 112 6.41 8.64 -12.91
C GLN A 112 6.28 9.97 -12.14
N ARG A 113 5.14 10.67 -12.26
CA ARG A 113 4.87 11.92 -11.54
C ARG A 113 4.92 11.73 -10.02
N ARG A 114 4.32 10.65 -9.50
CA ARG A 114 4.36 10.31 -8.07
C ARG A 114 5.78 9.99 -7.61
N TRP A 115 6.54 9.23 -8.41
CA TRP A 115 7.92 8.91 -8.12
C TRP A 115 8.83 10.15 -8.12
N ASP A 116 8.62 11.06 -9.07
CA ASP A 116 9.33 12.34 -9.14
C ASP A 116 9.00 13.24 -7.94
N ALA A 117 7.74 13.27 -7.49
CA ALA A 117 7.33 14.00 -6.30
C ALA A 117 8.01 13.49 -5.01
N LEU A 118 8.42 12.23 -4.98
CA LEU A 118 9.20 11.66 -3.89
C LEU A 118 10.70 11.97 -3.99
N GLY A 119 11.16 12.65 -5.05
CA GLY A 119 12.56 13.04 -5.29
C GLY A 119 13.18 12.36 -6.52
N GLY A 120 12.46 11.44 -7.15
CA GLY A 120 12.81 10.82 -8.42
C GLY A 120 14.27 10.41 -8.52
N ARG A 121 14.93 10.83 -9.61
CA ARG A 121 16.34 10.47 -9.89
C ARG A 121 17.34 10.99 -8.86
N SER A 122 16.97 12.03 -8.10
CA SER A 122 17.84 12.63 -7.08
C SER A 122 17.73 11.95 -5.72
N ARG A 123 16.71 11.11 -5.52
CA ARG A 123 16.50 10.39 -4.27
C ARG A 123 17.30 9.10 -4.24
N SER A 124 18.02 8.91 -3.14
CA SER A 124 18.64 7.64 -2.78
C SER A 124 17.82 6.94 -1.69
N LEU A 125 17.75 5.61 -1.76
CA LEU A 125 17.34 4.78 -0.64
C LEU A 125 18.49 4.66 0.37
N SER A 126 18.15 4.48 1.63
CA SER A 126 19.06 4.01 2.66
C SER A 126 19.68 2.70 2.22
N LYS A 127 20.96 2.49 2.58
CA LYS A 127 21.70 1.29 2.17
C LYS A 127 20.92 -0.02 2.48
N PRO A 128 20.32 -0.21 3.67
CA PRO A 128 19.54 -1.41 3.96
C PRO A 128 18.33 -1.61 3.01
N CYS A 129 17.60 -0.52 2.71
CA CYS A 129 16.45 -0.59 1.81
C CYS A 129 16.89 -0.82 0.35
N ALA A 130 17.98 -0.18 -0.10
CA ALA A 130 18.57 -0.43 -1.42
C ALA A 130 19.04 -1.88 -1.57
N ASP A 131 19.71 -2.43 -0.56
CA ASP A 131 20.18 -3.83 -0.55
C ASP A 131 18.99 -4.81 -0.54
N LEU A 132 17.86 -4.47 0.10
CA LEU A 132 16.61 -5.22 -0.01
C LEU A 132 16.04 -5.18 -1.43
N VAL A 133 15.90 -3.99 -2.03
CA VAL A 133 15.38 -3.80 -3.40
C VAL A 133 16.23 -4.55 -4.42
N ALA A 134 17.55 -4.55 -4.27
CA ALA A 134 18.45 -5.36 -5.08
C ALA A 134 18.14 -6.86 -4.90
N ARG A 135 18.08 -7.39 -3.68
CA ARG A 135 17.82 -8.83 -3.46
C ARG A 135 16.49 -9.32 -4.04
N ILE A 136 15.45 -8.50 -4.05
CA ILE A 136 14.15 -8.89 -4.62
C ILE A 136 14.18 -8.81 -6.16
N SER A 137 14.74 -7.75 -6.73
CA SER A 137 14.81 -7.56 -8.18
C SER A 137 15.75 -8.53 -8.91
N TRP A 138 16.76 -9.09 -8.23
CA TRP A 138 17.70 -10.06 -8.78
C TRP A 138 17.19 -11.52 -8.80
N ARG A 139 15.93 -11.78 -8.42
CA ARG A 139 15.32 -13.12 -8.59
C ARG A 139 14.91 -13.43 -10.04
N ARG A 140 15.16 -12.50 -10.98
CA ARG A 140 14.80 -12.57 -12.39
C ARG A 140 15.99 -12.94 -13.27
#